data_AF-A0A381UKL7-F1
#
_entry.id   AF-A0A381UKL7-F1
#
_cell.length_a   1.000
_cell.length_b   1.000
_cell.length_c   1.000
_cell.angle_alpha   90.00
_cell.angle_beta   90.00
_cell.angle_gamma   90.00
#
_symmetry.space_group_name_H-M   'P 1'
#
loop_
_entity.id
_entity.type
_entity.pdbx_description
1 polymer ?
#
loop_
_entity_poly.entity_id
_entity_poly.type
_entity_poly.pdbx_seq_one_letter_code
_entity_poly.pdbx_strand_id
1 'polypeptide(L)'
;MFSIEKDIFTIARDKMSVTVGTGNFKYEAVDSWPMLPGGATLIETPGVAVDSQDEIYTFSRNTEHPVMVFNRDGNFLRGFGTGIFSNRTHGILIGPDDTVYCADDGIHTITKFTREGELLMTIG
;
A
#
# COMPACT_ATOMS: atom_id res chain seq x y z
N MET A 1 40.87 24.93 -19.02
CA MET A 1 41.58 24.18 -17.95
C MET A 1 40.98 24.65 -16.64
N PHE A 2 40.11 23.98 -15.90
CA PHE A 2 39.37 22.71 -16.03
C PHE A 2 37.92 23.01 -15.58
N SER A 3 36.93 22.39 -16.22
CA SER A 3 35.52 22.47 -15.82
C SER A 3 35.31 21.52 -14.65
N ILE A 4 34.77 22.02 -13.53
CA ILE A 4 34.60 21.26 -12.29
C ILE A 4 33.20 20.61 -12.32
N GLU A 5 33.22 19.28 -12.45
CA GLU A 5 32.27 18.26 -11.98
C GLU A 5 30.76 18.47 -12.23
N LYS A 6 30.28 17.86 -13.32
CA LYS A 6 28.87 17.53 -13.56
C LYS A 6 28.51 16.10 -13.13
N ASP A 7 29.28 15.49 -12.23
CA ASP A 7 29.25 14.03 -12.01
C ASP A 7 28.76 13.59 -10.61
N ILE A 8 27.84 14.32 -9.97
CA ILE A 8 27.30 13.93 -8.64
C ILE A 8 25.85 13.41 -8.67
N PHE A 9 25.17 13.38 -9.83
CA PHE A 9 23.78 12.87 -9.92
C PHE A 9 23.59 11.67 -10.87
N THR A 10 24.62 10.84 -11.07
CA THR A 10 24.47 9.54 -11.74
C THR A 10 24.67 8.40 -10.76
N ILE A 11 23.61 8.09 -10.01
CA ILE A 11 23.22 6.68 -9.77
C ILE A 11 21.71 6.63 -9.99
N ALA A 12 21.30 6.68 -11.25
CA ALA A 12 20.05 6.04 -11.62
C ALA A 12 20.19 4.57 -11.18
N ARG A 13 19.42 4.16 -10.18
CA ARG A 13 19.34 2.77 -9.76
C ARG A 13 18.68 2.01 -10.90
N ASP A 14 19.49 1.50 -11.82
CA ASP A 14 19.09 0.55 -12.85
C ASP A 14 18.85 -0.80 -12.16
N LYS A 15 17.75 -0.88 -11.41
CA LYS A 15 17.29 -2.13 -10.81
C LYS A 15 16.49 -2.82 -11.91
N MET A 16 17.11 -3.81 -12.54
CA MET A 16 16.51 -4.58 -13.64
C MET A 16 15.05 -4.92 -13.34
N SER A 17 14.14 -4.40 -14.16
CA SER A 17 12.72 -4.67 -14.05
C SER A 17 12.47 -6.17 -14.26
N VAL A 18 11.86 -6.83 -13.29
CA VAL A 18 11.55 -8.27 -13.41
C VAL A 18 10.34 -8.43 -14.31
N THR A 19 10.52 -9.10 -15.45
CA THR A 19 9.37 -9.56 -16.25
C THR A 19 8.77 -10.82 -15.63
N VAL A 20 7.49 -10.78 -15.31
CA VAL A 20 6.71 -11.92 -14.79
C VAL A 20 5.67 -12.36 -15.83
N GLY A 21 5.28 -13.64 -15.79
CA GLY A 21 4.28 -14.22 -16.69
C GLY A 21 4.85 -14.92 -17.92
N THR A 22 3.98 -15.43 -18.79
CA THR A 22 4.34 -16.26 -19.96
C THR A 22 3.42 -16.00 -21.16
N GLY A 23 3.83 -16.43 -22.36
CA GLY A 23 3.04 -16.25 -23.58
C GLY A 23 2.75 -14.77 -23.87
N ASN A 24 1.46 -14.46 -24.08
CA ASN A 24 0.97 -13.10 -24.32
C ASN A 24 0.71 -12.30 -23.03
N PHE A 25 0.85 -12.91 -21.86
CA PHE A 25 0.59 -12.27 -20.56
C PHE A 25 1.92 -12.11 -19.82
N LYS A 26 2.68 -11.11 -20.23
CA LYS A 26 3.93 -10.69 -19.61
C LYS A 26 3.75 -9.32 -18.99
N TYR A 27 4.24 -9.15 -17.78
CA TYR A 27 4.12 -7.93 -17.00
C TYR A 27 5.49 -7.52 -16.50
N GLU A 28 5.71 -6.22 -16.39
CA GLU A 28 6.91 -5.66 -15.81
C GLU A 28 6.61 -5.24 -14.37
N ALA A 29 7.41 -5.72 -13.42
CA ALA A 29 7.31 -5.28 -12.05
C ALA A 29 7.89 -3.86 -11.91
N VAL A 30 7.06 -2.92 -11.43
CA VAL A 30 7.47 -1.55 -11.12
C VAL A 30 7.73 -1.44 -9.62
N ASP A 31 8.92 -1.86 -9.20
CA ASP A 31 9.34 -1.85 -7.79
C ASP A 31 9.29 -0.45 -7.14
N SER A 32 9.41 0.60 -7.96
CA SER A 32 9.40 2.00 -7.51
C SER A 32 8.01 2.62 -7.41
N TRP A 33 6.95 1.84 -7.65
CA TRP A 33 5.58 2.36 -7.65
C TRP A 33 5.16 2.96 -6.30
N PRO A 34 5.24 2.25 -5.15
CA PRO A 34 4.75 2.82 -3.90
C PRO A 34 5.71 3.89 -3.36
N MET A 35 5.26 5.14 -3.34
CA MET A 35 6.00 6.27 -2.78
C MET A 35 5.62 6.47 -1.32
N LEU A 36 6.38 5.83 -0.42
CA LEU A 36 6.07 5.77 1.00
C LEU A 36 6.42 7.08 1.75
N PRO A 37 5.60 7.51 2.72
CA PRO A 37 5.89 8.71 3.51
C PRO A 37 7.01 8.46 4.52
N GLY A 38 7.89 9.44 4.75
CA GLY A 38 8.69 9.54 5.98
C GLY A 38 9.56 8.33 6.35
N GLY A 39 10.10 7.59 5.38
CA GLY A 39 10.92 6.39 5.66
C GLY A 39 10.12 5.16 6.09
N ALA A 40 8.79 5.20 5.98
CA ALA A 40 7.92 4.05 6.17
C ALA A 40 8.30 2.91 5.21
N THR A 41 7.99 1.68 5.63
CA THR A 41 8.21 0.47 4.84
C THR A 41 6.93 -0.33 4.74
N LEU A 42 6.66 -0.84 3.53
CA LEU A 42 5.74 -1.96 3.37
C LEU A 42 6.41 -3.22 3.90
N ILE A 43 5.68 -3.97 4.72
CA ILE A 43 6.08 -5.32 5.14
C ILE A 43 5.12 -6.33 4.49
N GLU A 44 4.98 -7.52 5.08
CA GLU A 44 3.92 -8.45 4.70
C GLU A 44 2.55 -7.73 4.60
N THR A 45 2.05 -7.69 3.37
CA THR A 45 0.82 -7.00 2.97
C THR A 45 -0.18 -8.06 2.51
N PRO A 46 -0.93 -8.68 3.43
CA PRO A 46 -1.81 -9.80 3.13
C PRO A 46 -3.01 -9.41 2.27
N GLY A 47 -3.36 -8.12 2.19
CA GLY A 47 -4.50 -7.65 1.42
C GLY A 47 -4.25 -6.37 0.65
N VAL A 48 -4.80 -6.30 -0.56
CA VAL A 48 -4.91 -5.08 -1.35
C VAL A 48 -6.34 -4.96 -1.89
N ALA A 49 -6.85 -3.74 -1.97
CA ALA A 49 -8.14 -3.45 -2.58
C ALA A 49 -8.12 -2.10 -3.30
N VAL A 50 -9.07 -1.88 -4.20
CA VAL A 50 -9.17 -0.65 -5.01
C VAL A 50 -10.60 -0.13 -4.92
N ASP A 51 -10.77 1.16 -4.69
CA ASP A 51 -12.09 1.81 -4.61
C ASP A 51 -12.58 2.36 -5.95
N SER A 52 -13.76 2.99 -5.95
CA SER A 52 -14.36 3.54 -7.17
C SER A 52 -13.58 4.71 -7.81
N GLN A 53 -12.56 5.26 -7.12
CA GLN A 53 -11.74 6.37 -7.59
C GLN A 53 -10.32 5.94 -8.00
N ASP A 54 -10.09 4.65 -8.21
CA ASP A 54 -8.75 4.10 -8.46
C ASP A 54 -7.75 4.41 -7.31
N GLU A 55 -8.23 4.55 -6.06
CA GLU A 55 -7.34 4.57 -4.89
C GLU A 55 -7.05 3.14 -4.42
N ILE A 56 -5.77 2.84 -4.19
CA ILE A 56 -5.26 1.52 -3.85
C ILE A 56 -4.97 1.48 -2.36
N TYR A 57 -5.64 0.56 -1.66
CA TYR A 57 -5.49 0.33 -0.23
C TYR A 57 -4.60 -0.88 -0.03
N THR A 58 -3.48 -0.69 0.64
CA THR A 58 -2.65 -1.79 1.14
C THR A 58 -2.98 -2.03 2.60
N PHE A 59 -3.31 -3.26 2.96
CA PHE A 59 -3.51 -3.67 4.34
C PHE A 59 -2.37 -4.58 4.78
N SER A 60 -1.58 -4.10 5.72
CA SER A 60 -0.31 -4.67 6.12
C SER A 60 -0.33 -5.18 7.56
N ARG A 61 0.62 -6.04 7.89
CA ARG A 61 0.88 -6.46 9.28
C ARG A 61 1.74 -5.46 10.06
N ASN A 62 2.05 -4.30 9.47
CA ASN A 62 2.77 -3.22 10.16
C ASN A 62 1.79 -2.46 11.05
N THR A 63 1.89 -2.64 12.36
CA THR A 63 0.99 -1.98 13.32
C THR A 63 1.13 -0.45 13.34
N GLU A 64 2.28 0.08 12.91
CA GLU A 64 2.49 1.53 12.78
C GLU A 64 1.81 2.11 11.53
N HIS A 65 1.70 1.30 10.46
CA HIS A 65 1.06 1.67 9.19
C HIS A 65 0.14 0.56 8.67
N PRO A 66 -0.99 0.24 9.35
CA PRO A 66 -1.80 -0.93 9.00
C PRO A 66 -2.45 -0.76 7.64
N VAL A 67 -3.09 0.39 7.39
CA VAL A 67 -3.61 0.74 6.08
C VAL A 67 -2.86 1.94 5.51
N MET A 68 -2.38 1.80 4.28
CA MET A 68 -1.86 2.91 3.47
C MET A 68 -2.64 2.97 2.17
N VAL A 69 -2.98 4.18 1.74
CA VAL A 69 -3.76 4.45 0.53
C VAL A 69 -2.91 5.21 -0.46
N PHE A 70 -2.92 4.78 -1.72
CA PHE A 70 -2.16 5.37 -2.81
C PHE A 70 -3.07 5.72 -3.98
N ASN A 71 -2.68 6.69 -4.80
CA ASN A 71 -3.29 6.84 -6.11
C ASN A 71 -2.70 5.84 -7.12
N ARG A 72 -3.27 5.80 -8.32
CA ARG A 72 -2.83 4.94 -9.43
C ARG A 72 -1.34 5.05 -9.79
N ASP A 73 -0.76 6.24 -9.60
CA ASP A 73 0.66 6.50 -9.86
C ASP A 73 1.56 6.10 -8.68
N GLY A 74 0.98 5.61 -7.59
CA GLY A 74 1.69 5.14 -6.40
C GLY A 74 2.04 6.24 -5.40
N ASN A 75 1.50 7.45 -5.57
CA ASN A 75 1.66 8.51 -4.58
C ASN A 75 0.83 8.19 -3.34
N PHE A 76 1.45 8.24 -2.17
CA PHE A 76 0.75 8.12 -0.90
C PHE A 76 -0.25 9.25 -0.71
N LEU A 77 -1.49 8.90 -0.38
CA LEU A 77 -2.59 9.83 -0.11
C LEU A 77 -2.84 9.99 1.38
N ARG A 78 -3.00 8.86 2.10
CA ARG A 78 -3.30 8.81 3.54
C ARG A 78 -3.03 7.42 4.12
N GLY A 79 -3.00 7.34 5.44
CA GLY A 79 -2.95 6.07 6.18
C GLY A 79 -3.84 6.13 7.42
N PHE A 80 -4.30 4.97 7.87
CA PHE A 80 -5.19 4.86 9.03
C PHE A 80 -5.08 3.47 9.68
N GLY A 81 -5.77 3.30 10.82
CA GLY A 81 -5.84 2.02 11.53
C GLY A 81 -4.76 1.80 12.59
N THR A 82 -3.81 2.72 12.76
CA THR A 82 -2.77 2.62 13.80
C THR A 82 -3.40 2.47 15.19
N GLY A 83 -2.96 1.47 15.94
CA GLY A 83 -3.51 1.15 17.26
C GLY A 83 -4.86 0.41 17.27
N ILE A 84 -5.45 0.15 16.10
CA ILE A 84 -6.69 -0.63 15.96
C ILE A 84 -6.38 -2.11 15.66
N PHE A 85 -5.35 -2.36 14.86
CA PHE A 85 -5.04 -3.69 14.35
C PHE A 85 -3.88 -4.38 15.08
N SER A 86 -3.92 -5.71 15.10
CA SER A 86 -2.82 -6.56 15.52
C SER A 86 -1.80 -6.75 14.38
N ASN A 87 -0.73 -7.48 14.66
CA ASN A 87 0.21 -7.90 13.62
C ASN A 87 -0.27 -9.12 12.80
N ARG A 88 -1.56 -9.48 12.90
CA ARG A 88 -2.18 -10.60 12.17
C ARG A 88 -3.40 -10.17 11.34
N THR A 89 -3.31 -8.98 10.77
CA THR A 89 -4.20 -8.55 9.68
C THR A 89 -4.19 -9.57 8.55
N HIS A 90 -5.33 -9.72 7.84
CA HIS A 90 -5.49 -10.78 6.85
C HIS A 90 -6.22 -10.37 5.56
N GLY A 91 -7.27 -9.56 5.64
CA GLY A 91 -8.07 -9.24 4.46
C GLY A 91 -8.59 -7.81 4.46
N ILE A 92 -8.66 -7.21 3.27
CA ILE A 92 -9.28 -5.90 3.05
C ILE A 92 -10.22 -6.00 1.84
N LEU A 93 -11.37 -5.34 1.92
CA LEU A 93 -12.40 -5.30 0.89
C LEU A 93 -12.99 -3.89 0.81
N ILE A 94 -13.21 -3.40 -0.41
CA ILE A 94 -14.02 -2.20 -0.64
C ILE A 94 -15.48 -2.60 -0.91
N GLY A 95 -16.40 -2.01 -0.16
CA GLY A 95 -17.83 -2.15 -0.33
C GLY A 95 -18.37 -1.33 -1.52
N PRO A 96 -19.64 -1.53 -1.92
CA PRO A 96 -20.23 -0.81 -3.06
C PRO A 96 -20.42 0.69 -2.83
N ASP A 97 -20.29 1.16 -1.59
CA ASP A 97 -20.35 2.55 -1.16
C ASP A 97 -18.96 3.11 -0.79
N ASP A 98 -17.89 2.50 -1.29
CA ASP A 98 -16.48 2.78 -0.96
C ASP A 98 -16.12 2.64 0.54
N THR A 99 -16.97 1.97 1.33
CA THR A 99 -16.60 1.64 2.71
C THR A 99 -15.55 0.55 2.75
N VAL A 100 -14.59 0.68 3.66
CA VAL A 100 -13.43 -0.21 3.76
C VAL A 100 -13.68 -1.23 4.85
N TYR A 101 -13.67 -2.52 4.52
CA TYR A 101 -13.77 -3.61 5.49
C TYR A 101 -12.41 -4.26 5.68
N CYS A 102 -11.97 -4.38 6.93
CA CYS A 102 -10.69 -4.98 7.28
C CYS A 102 -10.89 -6.15 8.25
N ALA A 103 -10.29 -7.29 7.94
CA ALA A 103 -10.31 -8.50 8.74
C ALA A 103 -8.97 -8.72 9.45
N ASP A 104 -9.04 -8.88 10.77
CA ASP A 104 -7.88 -9.17 11.62
C ASP A 104 -8.15 -10.43 12.45
N ASP A 105 -7.39 -11.49 12.19
CA ASP A 105 -7.58 -12.77 12.85
C ASP A 105 -6.95 -12.83 14.25
N GLY A 106 -6.05 -11.89 14.58
CA GLY A 106 -5.34 -11.84 15.85
C GLY A 106 -6.17 -11.20 16.95
N ILE A 107 -7.04 -10.26 16.59
CA ILE A 107 -8.04 -9.68 17.50
C ILE A 107 -9.46 -10.17 17.21
N HIS A 108 -9.63 -11.08 16.25
CA HIS A 108 -10.91 -11.72 15.88
C HIS A 108 -12.02 -10.73 15.49
N THR A 109 -11.69 -9.70 14.71
CA THR A 109 -12.68 -8.68 14.31
C THR A 109 -12.73 -8.45 12.81
N ILE A 110 -13.92 -8.01 12.36
CA ILE A 110 -14.10 -7.23 11.14
C ILE A 110 -14.35 -5.79 11.52
N THR A 111 -13.59 -4.86 10.97
CA THR A 111 -13.78 -3.42 11.14
C THR A 111 -14.25 -2.80 9.83
N LYS A 112 -15.12 -1.80 9.91
CA LYS A 112 -15.60 -1.02 8.76
C LYS A 112 -15.20 0.44 8.93
N PHE A 113 -14.63 1.04 7.90
CA PHE A 113 -14.24 2.44 7.87
C PHE A 113 -14.97 3.19 6.76
N THR A 114 -15.01 4.52 6.88
CA THR A 114 -15.20 5.41 5.74
C THR A 114 -14.02 5.27 4.78
N ARG A 115 -14.18 5.79 3.55
CA ARG A 115 -13.10 5.90 2.58
C ARG A 115 -11.93 6.69 3.16
N GLU A 116 -12.21 7.75 3.92
CA GLU A 116 -11.22 8.64 4.55
C GLU A 116 -10.48 7.97 5.73
N GLY A 117 -10.92 6.79 6.18
CA GLY A 117 -10.26 6.03 7.25
C GLY A 117 -10.85 6.24 8.64
N GLU A 118 -12.05 6.81 8.75
CA GLU A 118 -12.76 6.95 10.02
C GLU A 118 -13.45 5.62 10.37
N LEU A 119 -13.24 5.10 11.58
CA LEU A 119 -13.85 3.85 12.03
C LEU A 119 -15.36 4.05 12.23
N LEU A 120 -16.17 3.28 11.50
CA LEU A 120 -17.63 3.30 11.58
C LEU A 120 -18.18 2.22 12.51
N MET A 121 -17.62 1.02 12.47
CA MET A 121 -18.08 -0.11 13.29
C MET A 121 -17.03 -1.22 13.40
N THR A 122 -17.16 -2.01 14.47
CA THR A 122 -16.42 -3.24 14.70
C THR A 122 -17.40 -4.38 14.97
N ILE A 123 -17.15 -5.54 14.36
CA ILE A 123 -17.89 -6.79 14.56
C ILE A 123 -16.90 -7.82 15.10
N GLY A 124 -17.21 -8.42 16.25
CA GLY A 124 -16.38 -9.45 16.90
C GLY A 124 -16.62 -9.48 18.40
#